data_AF-A0A3B9LT41-F1
#
_entry.id   AF-A0A3B9LT41-F1
#
_cell.length_a   1.000
_cell.length_b   1.000
_cell.length_c   1.000
_cell.angle_alpha   90.00
_cell.angle_beta   90.00
_cell.angle_gamma   90.00
#
_symmetry.space_group_name_H-M   'P 1'
#
loop_
_entity.id
_entity.type
_entity.pdbx_description
1 polymer ?
#
loop_
_entity_poly.entity_id
_entity_poly.type
_entity_poly.pdbx_seq_one_letter_code
_entity_poly.pdbx_strand_id
1 'polypeptide(L)'
;MWSLVWSDEFDGPSGSPVDSAKWAFDVGGNGWGNNELETYTSRTANADLEGGLLVIKALKETFKGSDNITRDYTSARLLTKNKFSQAYGRFEARI
;
A
#
# COMPACT_ATOMS: atom_id res chain seq x y z
N MET A 1 20.15 23.38 5.77
CA MET A 1 18.84 23.30 6.46
C MET A 1 17.95 22.37 5.64
N TRP A 2 17.26 21.42 6.26
CA TRP A 2 16.31 20.54 5.56
C TRP A 2 14.96 21.23 5.43
N SER A 3 14.26 21.02 4.31
CA SER A 3 12.88 21.47 4.10
C SER A 3 12.01 20.25 3.86
N LEU A 4 10.89 20.15 4.57
CA LEU A 4 9.89 19.13 4.31
C LEU A 4 9.14 19.49 3.02
N VAL A 5 9.08 18.56 2.06
CA VAL A 5 8.44 18.77 0.75
C VAL A 5 7.26 17.84 0.51
N TRP A 6 7.17 16.74 1.25
CA TRP A 6 6.10 15.77 1.18
C TRP A 6 6.07 14.95 2.46
N SER A 7 4.88 14.68 3.00
CA SER A 7 4.70 13.72 4.08
C SER A 7 3.29 13.13 4.06
N ASP A 8 3.13 12.02 4.75
CA ASP A 8 1.83 11.51 5.13
C ASP A 8 1.89 11.01 6.57
N GLU A 9 1.15 11.69 7.45
CA GLU A 9 1.08 11.34 8.88
C GLU A 9 -0.03 10.33 9.17
N PHE A 10 -0.76 9.90 8.12
CA PHE A 10 -1.82 8.89 8.20
C PHE A 10 -2.96 9.26 9.17
N ASP A 11 -3.20 10.57 9.30
CA ASP A 11 -4.31 11.12 10.07
C ASP A 11 -5.64 10.76 9.40
N GLY A 12 -6.44 9.95 10.09
CA GLY A 12 -7.79 9.62 9.64
C GLY A 12 -8.50 8.65 10.59
N PRO A 13 -9.83 8.54 10.50
CA PRO A 13 -10.59 7.57 11.28
C PRO A 13 -10.15 6.14 10.96
N SER A 14 -10.11 5.26 11.97
CA SER A 14 -9.77 3.86 11.77
C SER A 14 -10.67 3.19 10.71
N GLY A 15 -10.07 2.39 9.82
CA GLY A 15 -10.73 1.75 8.69
C GLY A 15 -10.85 2.63 7.43
N SER A 16 -10.41 3.89 7.48
CA SER A 16 -10.39 4.76 6.30
C SER A 16 -9.35 4.29 5.28
N PRO A 17 -9.58 4.50 3.98
CA PRO A 17 -8.56 4.24 2.97
C PRO A 17 -7.41 5.27 3.06
N VAL A 18 -6.27 4.92 2.49
CA VAL A 18 -5.17 5.87 2.29
C VAL A 18 -5.54 7.01 1.34
N ASP A 19 -4.86 8.15 1.47
CA ASP A 19 -5.07 9.30 0.60
C ASP A 19 -4.68 8.98 -0.86
N SER A 20 -5.69 8.88 -1.73
CA SER A 20 -5.52 8.60 -3.16
C SER A 20 -4.80 9.71 -3.93
N ALA A 21 -4.63 10.90 -3.37
CA ALA A 21 -3.79 11.95 -3.93
C ALA A 21 -2.29 11.68 -3.69
N LYS A 22 -1.95 10.86 -2.69
CA LYS A 22 -0.58 10.52 -2.29
C LYS A 22 -0.17 9.11 -2.69
N TRP A 23 -1.10 8.17 -2.61
CA TRP A 23 -0.85 6.74 -2.80
C TRP A 23 -1.64 6.16 -3.96
N ALA A 24 -1.00 5.26 -4.70
CA ALA A 24 -1.58 4.35 -5.67
C ALA A 24 -1.32 2.91 -5.24
N PHE A 25 -2.04 1.97 -5.84
CA PHE A 25 -1.88 0.54 -5.58
C PHE A 25 -1.39 -0.19 -6.83
N ASP A 26 -0.43 -1.08 -6.64
CA ASP A 26 -0.19 -2.20 -7.55
C ASP A 26 -1.16 -3.33 -7.16
N VAL A 27 -1.87 -3.90 -8.14
CA VAL A 27 -2.86 -4.97 -7.91
C VAL A 27 -2.59 -6.19 -8.79
N GLY A 28 -2.80 -7.37 -8.23
CA GLY A 28 -2.56 -8.65 -8.90
C GLY A 28 -1.70 -9.62 -8.09
N GLY A 29 -1.62 -10.85 -8.56
CA GLY A 29 -0.94 -11.98 -7.92
C GLY A 29 -0.10 -12.80 -8.89
N ASN A 30 0.49 -12.17 -9.90
CA ASN A 30 1.36 -12.83 -10.89
C ASN A 30 2.75 -13.25 -10.34
N GLY A 31 2.97 -13.12 -9.03
CA GLY A 31 4.20 -13.47 -8.35
C GLY A 31 5.25 -12.36 -8.31
N TRP A 32 4.98 -11.19 -8.89
CA TRP A 32 5.72 -9.93 -8.70
C TRP A 32 7.25 -10.01 -8.88
N GLY A 33 7.71 -10.95 -9.70
CA GLY A 33 9.12 -11.18 -10.01
C GLY A 33 9.85 -12.11 -9.04
N ASN A 34 9.22 -12.53 -7.94
CA ASN A 34 9.86 -13.30 -6.86
C ASN A 34 9.09 -14.56 -6.42
N ASN A 35 8.14 -15.04 -7.22
CA ASN A 35 7.23 -16.13 -6.84
C ASN A 35 6.42 -15.84 -5.56
N GLU A 36 6.07 -14.57 -5.36
CA GLU A 36 5.21 -14.11 -4.26
C GLU A 36 3.87 -14.87 -4.24
N LEU A 37 3.35 -15.14 -3.04
CA LEU A 37 2.19 -16.02 -2.81
C LEU A 37 0.88 -15.26 -2.68
N GLU A 38 0.97 -13.96 -2.45
CA GLU A 38 -0.14 -13.06 -2.28
C GLU A 38 -0.63 -12.49 -3.60
N THR A 39 -1.89 -12.06 -3.60
CA THR A 39 -2.41 -11.10 -4.57
C THR A 39 -2.58 -9.75 -3.88
N TYR A 40 -1.88 -8.73 -4.38
CA TYR A 40 -2.03 -7.38 -3.85
C TYR A 40 -3.39 -6.82 -4.27
N THR A 41 -4.09 -6.19 -3.32
CA THR A 41 -5.39 -5.56 -3.54
C THR A 41 -5.38 -4.10 -3.08
N SER A 42 -6.39 -3.35 -3.49
CA SER A 42 -6.67 -1.99 -3.01
C SER A 42 -7.78 -1.93 -1.96
N ARG A 43 -8.18 -3.08 -1.38
CA ARG A 43 -9.24 -3.14 -0.37
C ARG A 43 -8.74 -2.59 0.96
N THR A 44 -9.63 -1.93 1.71
CA THR A 44 -9.36 -1.52 3.09
C THR A 44 -9.09 -2.70 4.03
N ALA A 45 -9.49 -3.92 3.66
CA ALA A 45 -9.09 -5.13 4.36
C ALA A 45 -7.57 -5.36 4.36
N ASN A 46 -6.85 -4.86 3.35
CA ASN A 46 -5.41 -5.03 3.20
C ASN A 46 -4.60 -3.74 3.44
N ALA A 47 -5.21 -2.56 3.30
CA ALA A 47 -4.59 -1.28 3.62
C ALA A 47 -5.63 -0.29 4.15
N ASP A 48 -5.56 0.01 5.44
CA ASP A 48 -6.40 1.00 6.12
C ASP A 48 -5.59 1.88 7.07
N LEU A 49 -6.20 2.98 7.50
CA LEU A 49 -5.69 3.79 8.59
C LEU A 49 -6.17 3.20 9.91
N GLU A 50 -5.32 3.17 10.94
CA GLU A 50 -5.69 2.73 12.28
C GLU A 50 -4.85 3.48 13.31
N GLY A 51 -5.48 4.28 14.19
CA GLY A 51 -4.78 4.95 15.28
C GLY A 51 -3.66 5.92 14.85
N GLY A 52 -3.81 6.60 13.72
CA GLY A 52 -2.78 7.50 13.16
C GLY A 52 -1.63 6.76 12.46
N LEU A 53 -1.85 5.52 12.05
CA LEU A 53 -0.89 4.70 11.32
C LEU A 53 -1.52 4.18 10.02
N LEU A 54 -0.69 4.00 9.00
CA LEU A 54 -1.00 3.09 7.91
C LEU A 54 -0.82 1.65 8.39
N VAL A 55 -1.83 0.81 8.21
CA VAL A 55 -1.73 -0.63 8.46
C VAL A 55 -1.84 -1.39 7.15
N ILE A 56 -0.76 -2.09 6.79
CA ILE A 56 -0.77 -3.06 5.69
C ILE A 56 -0.97 -4.46 6.29
N LYS A 57 -2.07 -5.11 5.90
CA LYS A 57 -2.49 -6.41 6.44
C LYS A 57 -2.31 -7.50 5.37
N ALA A 58 -1.39 -8.42 5.62
CA ALA A 58 -1.33 -9.68 4.90
C ALA A 58 -2.34 -10.67 5.52
N LEU A 59 -3.31 -11.12 4.73
CA LEU A 59 -4.39 -11.99 5.19
C LEU A 59 -4.29 -13.34 4.49
N LYS A 60 -4.56 -14.43 5.22
CA LYS A 60 -4.76 -15.76 4.62
C LYS A 60 -6.22 -15.90 4.21
N GLU A 61 -6.49 -15.76 2.92
CA GLU A 61 -7.82 -15.90 2.32
C GLU A 61 -7.67 -16.34 0.86
N THR A 62 -8.58 -17.19 0.38
CA THR A 62 -8.63 -17.53 -1.05
C THR A 62 -9.30 -16.40 -1.81
N PHE A 63 -8.54 -15.70 -2.67
CA PHE A 63 -9.01 -14.55 -3.44
C PHE A 63 -8.58 -14.66 -4.90
N LYS A 64 -9.49 -14.35 -5.83
CA LYS A 64 -9.20 -14.26 -7.25
C LYS A 64 -9.08 -12.80 -7.67
N GLY A 65 -7.87 -12.38 -8.05
CA GLY A 65 -7.57 -11.01 -8.47
C GLY A 65 -8.22 -10.62 -9.79
N SER A 66 -8.17 -9.34 -10.14
CA SER A 66 -8.62 -8.82 -11.45
C SER A 66 -7.78 -9.35 -12.62
N ASP A 67 -6.58 -9.84 -12.32
CA ASP A 67 -5.71 -10.59 -13.23
C ASP A 67 -6.13 -12.05 -13.44
N ASN A 68 -7.26 -12.47 -12.85
CA ASN A 68 -7.79 -13.83 -12.86
C ASN A 68 -6.92 -14.90 -12.20
N ILE A 69 -5.93 -14.50 -11.39
CA ILE A 69 -5.09 -15.44 -10.63
C ILE A 69 -5.69 -15.62 -9.24
N THR A 70 -5.91 -16.88 -8.84
CA THR A 70 -6.34 -17.22 -7.47
C THR A 70 -5.11 -17.42 -6.59
N ARG A 71 -5.09 -16.77 -5.43
CA ARG A 71 -4.07 -16.91 -4.38
C ARG A 71 -4.75 -17.18 -3.03
N ASP A 72 -4.01 -17.77 -2.10
CA ASP A 72 -4.48 -18.06 -0.73
C ASP A 72 -4.03 -17.01 0.29
N TYR A 73 -3.41 -15.94 -0.20
CA TYR A 73 -3.03 -14.77 0.58
C TYR A 73 -3.38 -13.50 -0.18
N THR A 74 -3.77 -12.47 0.56
CA THR A 74 -3.92 -11.11 0.05
C THR A 74 -3.03 -10.17 0.85
N SER A 75 -2.61 -9.07 0.23
CA SER A 75 -1.85 -8.01 0.88
C SER A 75 -2.11 -6.68 0.16
N ALA A 76 -1.37 -5.62 0.49
CA ALA A 76 -1.36 -4.36 -0.25
C ALA A 76 0.06 -3.92 -0.61
N ARG A 77 0.20 -3.31 -1.79
CA ARG A 77 1.44 -2.72 -2.29
C ARG A 77 1.17 -1.29 -2.70
N LEU A 78 1.61 -0.35 -1.87
CA LEU A 78 1.40 1.08 -2.07
C LEU A 78 2.60 1.70 -2.81
N LEU A 79 2.30 2.67 -3.66
CA LEU A 79 3.27 3.40 -4.47
C LEU A 79 2.95 4.89 -4.45
N THR A 80 3.97 5.75 -4.51
CA THR A 80 3.79 7.18 -4.83
C THR A 80 3.90 7.45 -6.34
N LYS A 81 3.95 6.42 -7.19
CA LYS A 81 4.12 6.56 -8.65
C LYS A 81 3.01 7.43 -9.25
N ASN A 82 3.39 8.42 -10.07
CA ASN A 82 2.51 9.45 -10.64
C ASN A 82 1.80 10.36 -9.59
N LYS A 83 2.21 10.31 -8.33
CA LYS A 83 1.71 11.15 -7.22
C LYS A 83 2.83 12.02 -6.65
N PHE A 84 3.95 11.40 -6.31
CA PHE A 84 5.16 12.05 -5.82
C PHE A 84 6.40 11.26 -6.23
N SER A 85 7.40 11.96 -6.75
CA SER A 85 8.73 11.41 -7.05
C SER A 85 9.76 12.51 -6.81
N GLN A 86 10.82 12.17 -6.09
CA GLN A 86 11.90 13.11 -5.78
C GLN A 86 13.24 12.43 -6.02
N ALA A 87 14.14 13.11 -6.73
CA ALA A 87 15.54 12.75 -6.76
C ALA A 87 16.26 13.43 -5.58
N TYR A 88 17.07 12.66 -4.86
CA TYR A 88 17.84 13.10 -3.68
C TYR A 88 16.96 13.55 -2.50
N GLY A 89 17.61 13.88 -1.38
CA GLY A 89 16.95 14.33 -0.17
C GLY A 89 17.05 13.30 0.95
N ARG A 90 16.24 13.51 1.99
CA ARG A 90 16.11 12.63 3.14
C ARG A 90 14.72 12.02 3.10
N PHE A 91 14.64 10.71 3.13
CA PHE A 91 13.40 9.95 3.18
C PHE A 91 13.35 9.22 4.52
N GLU A 92 12.27 9.40 5.26
CA GLU A 92 12.07 8.78 6.57
C GLU A 92 10.72 8.07 6.59
N ALA A 93 10.68 6.91 7.23
CA ALA A 93 9.47 6.21 7.58
C ALA A 93 9.62 5.68 9.00
N ARG A 94 8.55 5.76 9.80
CA ARG A 94 8.46 5.10 11.10
C ARG A 94 7.61 3.85 10.91
N ILE A 95 8.24 2.67 11.03
CA ILE A 95 7.65 1.35 10.81
C ILE A 95 7.88 0.52 12.07
#